data_AF-A0A3A6QPZ5-F1
#
_entry.id   AF-A0A3A6QPZ5-F1
#
_cell.length_a   1.000
_cell.length_b   1.000
_cell.length_c   1.000
_cell.angle_alpha   90.00
_cell.angle_beta   90.00
_cell.angle_gamma   90.00
#
_symmetry.space_group_name_H-M   'P 1'
#
loop_
_entity.id
_entity.type
_entity.pdbx_description
1 polymer ?
#
loop_
_entity_poly.entity_id
_entity_poly.type
_entity_poly.pdbx_seq_one_letter_code
_entity_poly.pdbx_strand_id
1 'polypeptide(L)'
;MMVDAQLWDSYCQPYFKFSEPFSYDGIAIITAENPASIRQRYGVNRIENQRLMSDLEPYDFVIVQVGNRTFSWVENSYAAKIDRSEAIALARKYRQNAIYYAVNKHLFLLSCLDDGIVKDLGEWDYRRV
;
A
#
# COMPACT_ATOMS: atom_id res chain seq x y z
N MET A 1 -0.46 -19.62 2.92
CA MET A 1 0.56 -19.35 1.86
C MET A 1 1.56 -18.38 2.46
N MET A 2 2.85 -18.46 2.15
CA MET A 2 3.89 -17.57 2.68
C MET A 2 4.46 -16.76 1.52
N VAL A 3 4.67 -15.45 1.71
CA VAL A 3 5.38 -14.61 0.74
C VAL A 3 6.84 -15.06 0.71
N ASP A 4 7.43 -15.22 -0.47
CA ASP A 4 8.87 -15.48 -0.62
C ASP A 4 9.67 -14.35 0.08
N ALA A 5 10.75 -14.72 0.80
CA ALA A 5 11.62 -13.76 1.47
C ALA A 5 12.14 -12.66 0.54
N GLN A 6 12.47 -12.99 -0.72
CA GLN A 6 12.92 -11.99 -1.69
C GLN A 6 11.83 -10.97 -2.02
N LEU A 7 10.58 -11.45 -2.13
CA LEU A 7 9.43 -10.59 -2.39
C LEU A 7 9.12 -9.72 -1.17
N TRP A 8 9.19 -10.28 0.04
CA TRP A 8 9.01 -9.52 1.28
C TRP A 8 10.06 -8.42 1.45
N ASP A 9 11.33 -8.72 1.13
CA ASP A 9 12.41 -7.73 1.17
C ASP A 9 12.20 -6.60 0.16
N SER A 10 11.60 -6.88 -1.01
CA SER A 10 11.27 -5.85 -1.99
C SER A 10 10.24 -4.84 -1.45
N TYR A 11 9.31 -5.30 -0.59
CA TYR A 11 8.36 -4.42 0.09
C TYR A 11 8.99 -3.60 1.22
N CYS A 12 10.23 -3.86 1.64
CA CYS A 12 10.82 -3.15 2.77
C CYS A 12 11.41 -1.78 2.41
N GLN A 13 11.53 -1.46 1.12
CA GLN A 13 12.11 -0.20 0.63
C GLN A 13 11.17 0.64 -0.27
N PRO A 14 9.92 0.92 0.14
CA PRO A 14 9.04 1.80 -0.60
C PRO A 14 9.42 3.28 -0.47
N TYR A 15 9.09 4.02 -1.52
CA TYR A 15 9.06 5.47 -1.58
C TYR A 15 7.69 5.93 -2.09
N PHE A 16 7.24 7.09 -1.59
CA PHE A 16 5.86 7.55 -1.74
C PHE A 16 5.83 8.95 -2.35
N LYS A 17 5.12 9.10 -3.45
CA LYS A 17 4.89 10.37 -4.12
C LYS A 17 3.40 10.70 -4.10
N PHE A 18 3.02 11.62 -3.25
CA PHE A 18 1.62 12.04 -3.05
C PHE A 18 1.18 13.02 -4.13
N SER A 19 -0.06 12.91 -4.59
CA SER A 19 -0.64 13.89 -5.53
C SER A 19 -0.91 15.24 -4.88
N GLU A 20 -1.16 15.24 -3.57
CA GLU A 20 -1.52 16.41 -2.79
C GLU A 20 -1.09 16.29 -1.32
N PRO A 21 -0.94 17.41 -0.60
CA PRO A 21 -0.69 17.39 0.84
C PRO A 21 -1.89 16.84 1.62
N PHE A 22 -1.61 16.17 2.74
CA PHE A 22 -2.63 15.71 3.69
C PHE A 22 -2.13 15.91 5.13
N SER A 23 -3.04 15.97 6.10
CA SER A 23 -2.74 16.37 7.49
C SER A 23 -3.13 15.34 8.55
N TYR A 24 -3.62 14.17 8.14
CA TYR A 24 -4.06 13.11 9.04
C TYR A 24 -2.96 12.05 9.25
N ASP A 25 -2.91 11.51 10.47
CA ASP A 25 -2.06 10.38 10.86
C ASP A 25 -2.89 9.08 10.91
N GLY A 26 -2.23 7.92 10.90
CA GLY A 26 -2.92 6.64 10.88
C GLY A 26 -3.54 6.34 9.51
N ILE A 27 -2.68 6.23 8.49
CA ILE A 27 -3.09 5.99 7.11
C ILE A 27 -2.64 4.63 6.62
N ALA A 28 -3.51 3.96 5.86
CA ALA A 28 -3.13 2.78 5.10
C ALA A 28 -2.85 3.16 3.64
N ILE A 29 -1.77 2.63 3.08
CA ILE A 29 -1.45 2.77 1.66
C ILE A 29 -1.73 1.43 0.98
N ILE A 30 -2.69 1.44 0.07
CA ILE A 30 -3.27 0.25 -0.54
C ILE A 30 -3.26 0.41 -2.06
N THR A 31 -2.89 -0.65 -2.76
CA THR A 31 -3.03 -0.76 -4.22
C THR A 31 -3.90 -1.96 -4.57
N ALA A 32 -4.50 -1.95 -5.75
CA ALA A 32 -5.07 -3.14 -6.38
C ALA A 32 -4.24 -3.62 -7.57
N GLU A 33 -3.09 -3.01 -7.83
CA GLU A 33 -2.18 -3.44 -8.88
C GLU A 33 -1.51 -4.77 -8.54
N ASN A 34 -1.21 -5.57 -9.57
CA ASN A 34 -0.43 -6.81 -9.49
C ASN A 34 -0.85 -7.73 -8.31
N PRO A 35 -2.13 -8.15 -8.23
CA PRO A 35 -2.63 -9.02 -7.16
C PRO A 35 -1.77 -10.27 -6.97
N ALA A 36 -1.55 -10.65 -5.72
CA ALA A 36 -0.63 -11.70 -5.29
C ALA A 36 0.82 -11.50 -5.79
N SER A 37 1.19 -10.26 -6.13
CA SER A 37 2.44 -9.90 -6.81
C SER A 37 2.66 -10.57 -8.16
N ILE A 38 1.56 -10.91 -8.82
CA ILE A 38 1.58 -11.44 -10.18
C ILE A 38 1.36 -10.28 -11.14
N ARG A 39 2.39 -9.94 -11.91
CA ARG A 39 2.36 -8.84 -12.88
C ARG A 39 1.17 -8.98 -13.83
N GLN A 40 0.32 -7.96 -13.86
CA GLN A 40 -0.82 -7.90 -14.77
C GLN A 40 -0.57 -6.93 -15.93
N ARG A 41 -1.51 -6.93 -16.88
CA ARG A 41 -1.57 -5.91 -17.92
C ARG A 41 -2.05 -4.59 -17.31
N TYR A 42 -1.53 -3.48 -17.82
CA TYR A 42 -1.88 -2.13 -17.37
C TYR A 42 -3.39 -1.88 -17.28
N GLY A 43 -4.16 -2.30 -18.29
CA GLY A 43 -5.62 -2.11 -18.29
C GLY A 43 -6.35 -2.86 -17.16
N VAL A 44 -5.85 -4.03 -16.76
CA VAL A 44 -6.41 -4.81 -15.64
C VAL A 44 -6.11 -4.10 -14.32
N ASN A 45 -4.85 -3.72 -14.10
CA ASN A 45 -4.44 -2.93 -12.93
C ASN A 45 -5.28 -1.67 -12.80
N ARG A 46 -5.47 -0.93 -13.90
CA ARG A 46 -6.27 0.31 -13.90
C ARG A 46 -7.72 0.07 -13.47
N ILE A 47 -8.37 -0.98 -13.98
CA ILE A 47 -9.77 -1.30 -13.64
C ILE A 47 -9.88 -1.69 -12.16
N GLU A 48 -9.00 -2.55 -11.65
CA GLU A 48 -9.06 -2.96 -10.25
C GLU A 48 -8.74 -1.80 -9.31
N ASN A 49 -7.80 -0.92 -9.66
CA ASN A 49 -7.47 0.24 -8.83
C ASN A 49 -8.60 1.27 -8.82
N GLN A 50 -9.35 1.41 -9.92
CA GLN A 50 -10.59 2.21 -9.93
C GLN A 50 -11.66 1.63 -9.02
N ARG A 51 -11.79 0.30 -8.94
CA ARG A 51 -12.71 -0.33 -7.98
C ARG A 51 -12.27 -0.07 -6.54
N LEU A 52 -10.97 -0.15 -6.27
CA LEU A 52 -10.41 0.16 -4.94
C LEU A 52 -10.73 1.60 -4.55
N MET A 53 -10.61 2.55 -5.49
CA MET A 53 -11.02 3.93 -5.27
C MET A 53 -12.50 4.03 -4.87
N SER A 54 -13.39 3.33 -5.56
CA SER A 54 -14.82 3.33 -5.21
C SER A 54 -15.10 2.73 -3.83
N ASP A 55 -14.38 1.67 -3.44
CA ASP A 55 -14.48 1.12 -2.08
C ASP A 55 -13.95 2.09 -1.01
N LEU A 56 -13.06 3.01 -1.39
CA LEU A 56 -12.48 4.02 -0.51
C LEU A 56 -13.27 5.34 -0.45
N GLU A 57 -14.29 5.54 -1.31
CA GLU A 57 -15.16 6.73 -1.28
C GLU A 57 -15.75 7.08 0.10
N PRO A 58 -16.06 6.12 0.99
CA PRO A 58 -16.52 6.45 2.35
C PRO A 58 -15.44 7.04 3.28
N TYR A 59 -14.17 7.03 2.88
CA TYR A 59 -13.03 7.45 3.68
C TYR A 59 -12.33 8.68 3.08
N ASP A 60 -11.61 9.43 3.90
CA ASP A 60 -10.66 10.42 3.39
C ASP A 60 -9.47 9.70 2.77
N PHE A 61 -9.17 9.96 1.50
CA PHE A 61 -7.99 9.41 0.84
C PHE A 61 -7.35 10.39 -0.14
N VAL A 62 -6.07 10.17 -0.43
CA VAL A 62 -5.32 10.85 -1.49
C VAL A 62 -4.67 9.83 -2.41
N ILE A 63 -4.41 10.24 -3.66
CA ILE A 63 -3.69 9.40 -4.61
C ILE A 63 -2.20 9.43 -4.27
N VAL A 64 -1.56 8.26 -4.29
CA VAL A 64 -0.13 8.13 -4.05
C VAL A 64 0.47 7.13 -5.03
N GLN A 65 1.63 7.47 -5.57
CA GLN A 65 2.46 6.52 -6.30
C GLN A 65 3.45 5.89 -5.32
N VAL A 66 3.48 4.56 -5.29
CA VAL A 66 4.42 3.78 -4.48
C VAL A 66 5.44 3.17 -5.43
N GLY A 67 6.72 3.39 -5.17
CA GLY A 67 7.77 2.92 -6.04
C GLY A 67 9.07 2.62 -5.31
N ASN A 68 10.07 2.20 -6.08
CA ASN A 68 11.45 2.19 -5.61
C ASN A 68 12.00 3.63 -5.56
N ARG A 69 13.21 3.82 -5.01
CA ARG A 69 13.82 5.15 -4.82
C ARG A 69 13.86 6.03 -6.07
N THR A 70 14.03 5.41 -7.24
CA THR A 70 14.11 6.09 -8.54
C THR A 70 12.78 6.15 -9.29
N PHE A 71 11.72 5.55 -8.75
CA PHE A 71 10.43 5.35 -9.42
C PHE A 71 10.54 4.70 -10.82
N SER A 72 11.61 3.92 -11.06
CA SER A 72 11.72 3.10 -12.27
C SER A 72 10.73 1.93 -12.27
N TRP A 73 10.27 1.56 -11.08
CA TRP A 73 9.10 0.72 -10.86
C TRP A 73 8.13 1.48 -9.95
N VAL A 74 6.84 1.45 -10.29
CA VAL A 74 5.80 2.19 -9.60
C VAL A 74 4.46 1.48 -9.72
N GLU A 75 3.66 1.57 -8.67
CA GLU A 75 2.26 1.18 -8.63
C GLU A 75 1.42 2.39 -8.19
N ASN A 76 0.27 2.58 -8.84
CA ASN A 76 -0.69 3.57 -8.38
C ASN A 76 -1.43 3.02 -7.16
N SER A 77 -1.57 3.84 -6.14
CA SER A 77 -2.11 3.45 -4.84
C SER A 77 -2.95 4.59 -4.26
N TYR A 78 -3.58 4.32 -3.12
CA TYR A 78 -4.32 5.29 -2.35
C TYR A 78 -3.82 5.27 -0.91
N ALA A 79 -3.60 6.45 -0.33
CA ALA A 79 -3.37 6.60 1.09
C ALA A 79 -4.68 7.05 1.74
N ALA A 80 -5.28 6.17 2.54
CA ALA A 80 -6.59 6.38 3.13
C ALA A 80 -6.52 6.41 4.65
N LYS A 81 -7.36 7.25 5.27
CA LYS A 81 -7.58 7.28 6.70
C LYS A 81 -8.60 6.20 7.07
N ILE A 82 -8.09 4.99 7.30
CA ILE A 82 -8.87 3.78 7.54
C ILE A 82 -8.23 2.99 8.68
N ASP A 83 -9.05 2.28 9.48
CA ASP A 83 -8.51 1.40 10.52
C ASP A 83 -7.64 0.30 9.93
N ARG A 84 -6.64 -0.14 10.70
CA ARG A 84 -5.71 -1.18 10.29
C ARG A 84 -6.41 -2.49 9.89
N SER A 85 -7.42 -2.92 10.64
CA SER A 85 -8.13 -4.17 10.37
C SER A 85 -8.99 -4.08 9.11
N GLU A 86 -9.67 -2.95 8.91
CA GLU A 86 -10.45 -2.65 7.71
C GLU A 86 -9.55 -2.56 6.47
N ALA A 87 -8.39 -1.90 6.60
CA ALA A 87 -7.41 -1.80 5.53
C ALA A 87 -6.89 -3.17 5.09
N ILE A 88 -6.58 -4.05 6.05
CA ILE A 88 -6.17 -5.44 5.74
C ILE A 88 -7.30 -6.20 5.06
N ALA A 89 -8.54 -6.07 5.52
CA ALA A 89 -9.69 -6.72 4.91
C ALA A 89 -9.91 -6.25 3.46
N LEU A 90 -9.79 -4.94 3.22
CA LEU A 90 -9.89 -4.35 1.89
C LEU A 90 -8.74 -4.83 0.98
N ALA A 91 -7.51 -4.83 1.47
CA ALA A 91 -6.35 -5.32 0.73
C ALA A 91 -6.48 -6.81 0.35
N ARG A 92 -7.05 -7.64 1.25
CA ARG A 92 -7.37 -9.04 0.98
C ARG A 92 -8.40 -9.21 -0.13
N LYS A 93 -9.42 -8.35 -0.21
CA LYS A 93 -10.37 -8.32 -1.35
C LYS A 93 -9.64 -8.15 -2.68
N TYR A 94 -8.59 -7.33 -2.71
CA TYR A 94 -7.73 -7.12 -3.88
C TYR A 94 -6.54 -8.07 -3.99
N ARG A 95 -6.49 -9.12 -3.14
CA ARG A 95 -5.43 -10.14 -3.10
C ARG A 95 -4.03 -9.55 -2.94
N GLN A 96 -3.91 -8.45 -2.22
CA GLN A 96 -2.60 -7.92 -1.86
C GLN A 96 -1.93 -8.82 -0.82
N ASN A 97 -0.62 -8.95 -0.92
CA ASN A 97 0.17 -9.72 0.05
C ASN A 97 0.48 -8.88 1.29
N ALA A 98 0.59 -7.57 1.14
CA ALA A 98 0.89 -6.63 2.21
C ALA A 98 0.35 -5.23 1.89
N ILE A 99 0.23 -4.41 2.93
CA ILE A 99 -0.01 -2.96 2.83
C ILE A 99 1.00 -2.20 3.67
N TYR A 100 1.11 -0.91 3.40
CA TYR A 100 1.84 -0.01 4.29
C TYR A 100 0.87 0.71 5.22
N TYR A 101 1.29 0.95 6.45
CA TYR A 101 0.53 1.72 7.43
C TYR A 101 1.44 2.76 8.09
N ALA A 102 1.13 4.04 7.92
CA ALA A 102 1.90 5.11 8.55
C ALA A 102 1.13 5.66 9.75
N VAL A 103 1.76 5.62 10.92
CA VAL A 103 1.19 6.11 12.18
C VAL A 103 2.29 6.55 13.13
N ASN A 104 2.08 7.63 13.88
CA ASN A 104 3.05 8.16 14.85
C ASN A 104 4.45 8.38 14.25
N LYS A 105 4.52 8.87 13.00
CA LYS A 105 5.76 9.07 12.22
C LYS A 105 6.52 7.79 11.83
N HIS A 106 5.99 6.61 12.12
CA HIS A 106 6.58 5.34 11.70
C HIS A 106 5.81 4.76 10.53
N LEU A 107 6.54 4.07 9.66
CA LEU A 107 5.98 3.25 8.59
C LEU A 107 6.04 1.78 8.98
N PHE A 108 4.92 1.10 8.85
CA PHE A 108 4.84 -0.35 9.05
C PHE A 108 4.49 -1.03 7.74
N LEU A 109 5.13 -2.17 7.48
CA LEU A 109 4.68 -3.14 6.48
C LEU A 109 3.84 -4.20 7.20
N LEU A 110 2.59 -4.32 6.78
CA LEU A 110 1.63 -5.24 7.37
C LEU A 110 1.33 -6.35 6.36
N SER A 111 1.51 -7.59 6.76
CA SER A 111 1.06 -8.73 5.96
C SER A 111 -0.47 -8.77 5.92
N CYS A 112 -1.00 -9.03 4.73
CA CYS A 112 -2.41 -9.30 4.52
C CYS A 112 -2.71 -10.80 4.56
N LEU A 113 -1.71 -11.66 4.74
CA LEU A 113 -1.91 -13.10 4.92
C LEU A 113 -2.28 -13.42 6.37
N ASP A 114 -2.64 -14.67 6.66
CA ASP A 114 -3.02 -15.11 8.01
C ASP A 114 -1.82 -15.42 8.92
N ASP A 115 -0.67 -14.78 8.66
CA ASP A 115 0.57 -14.93 9.44
C ASP A 115 0.76 -13.83 10.50
N GLY A 116 -0.04 -12.75 10.42
CA GLY A 116 0.00 -11.63 11.37
C GLY A 116 1.31 -10.83 11.35
N ILE A 117 2.14 -10.97 10.31
CA ILE A 117 3.45 -10.34 10.26
C ILE A 117 3.32 -8.81 10.18
N VAL A 118 4.10 -8.13 11.02
CA VAL A 118 4.25 -6.67 11.04
C VAL A 118 5.73 -6.36 11.09
N LYS A 119 6.21 -5.49 10.20
CA LYS A 119 7.59 -5.02 10.21
C LYS A 119 7.60 -3.50 10.30
N ASP A 120 8.25 -2.97 11.33
CA ASP A 120 8.57 -1.55 11.40
C ASP A 120 9.67 -1.24 10.38
N LEU A 121 9.39 -0.28 9.51
CA LEU A 121 10.27 0.19 8.45
C LEU A 121 10.98 1.51 8.84
N GLY A 122 10.75 2.01 10.06
CA GLY A 122 11.34 3.22 10.61
C GLY A 122 10.58 4.48 10.23
N GLU A 123 11.28 5.61 10.27
CA GLU A 123 10.65 6.92 10.07
C GLU A 123 10.01 7.05 8.67
N TRP A 124 8.74 7.44 8.69
CA TRP A 124 7.88 7.64 7.52
C TRP A 124 8.37 8.79 6.64
N ASP A 125 8.88 9.86 7.27
CA ASP A 125 9.24 11.09 6.59
C ASP A 125 10.38 10.92 5.58
N TYR A 126 11.32 9.98 5.82
CA TYR A 126 12.43 9.69 4.89
C TYR A 126 12.01 9.02 3.59
N ARG A 127 10.76 8.53 3.52
CA ARG A 127 10.26 7.75 2.39
C ARG A 127 9.31 8.57 1.51
N ARG A 128 8.99 9.80 1.89
CA ARG A 128 8.19 10.73 1.08
C ARG A 128 9.12 11.52 0.15
N VAL A 129 8.77 11.59 -1.13
CA VAL A 129 9.56 12.24 -2.20
C VAL A 129 8.78 13.40 -2.82
#